data_AF-A0A972GFH7-F1
#
_entry.id   AF-A0A972GFH7-F1
#
_cell.length_a   1.000
_cell.length_b   1.000
_cell.length_c   1.000
_cell.angle_alpha   90.00
_cell.angle_beta   90.00
_cell.angle_gamma   90.00
#
_symmetry.space_group_name_H-M   'P 1'
#
loop_
_entity.id
_entity.type
_entity.pdbx_description
1 polymer ?
#
loop_
_entity_poly.entity_id
_entity_poly.type
_entity_poly.pdbx_seq_one_letter_code
_entity_poly.pdbx_strand_id
1 'polypeptide(L)'
;MSGTVKKRLNFVDVARSFAIFLAIFSHAMIDFGGWDLLSSDQVLIRVISRSATPLFIFMFGMMLELVYFKRYEQQGLQPITQRLVKRSLQCFIGYQLTVLAGLIGGSLTPMHAAGAALFLADAHFGNILRFYSIALLLAIPLLMFRQRYKSLGMIGLLGGIWITYPILTALNIRDLSMFSGLGGVLFGIVGNHHGPSVLYGFTFLIVGMLVASSLANWREQGLGAFYQTATMVLGLCGAIIVGLVVSSSASEVAQNFVTMEAYRAQNHPGYYAIGLFLCMCILILLSLLVPLHHSLPGWSAVPMEFGRSSLTAYTLGNVVLNLTPAFVVGTTAAMAIGISIGYLLILLVLLHAYNTGLERVKPQFHNYMLKFTQAPRDHPPSTAVRVVRYLLS
;
A
#
# COMPACT_ATOMS: atom_id res chain seq x y z
N MET A 1 36.14 -11.33 -6.80
CA MET A 1 34.72 -11.50 -6.46
C MET A 1 33.90 -10.43 -7.20
N SER A 2 33.35 -10.76 -8.37
CA SER A 2 32.47 -9.81 -9.07
C SER A 2 31.21 -9.63 -8.24
N GLY A 3 31.05 -8.46 -7.62
CA GLY A 3 29.82 -8.10 -6.93
C GLY A 3 28.68 -8.23 -7.93
N THR A 4 27.86 -9.27 -7.79
CA THR A 4 26.67 -9.43 -8.61
C THR A 4 25.76 -8.26 -8.28
N VAL A 5 25.79 -7.24 -9.14
CA VAL A 5 24.80 -6.16 -9.13
C VAL A 5 23.45 -6.86 -9.14
N LYS A 6 22.74 -6.83 -8.00
CA LYS A 6 21.40 -7.41 -7.88
C LYS A 6 20.49 -6.61 -8.81
N LYS A 7 20.43 -6.99 -10.11
CA LYS A 7 19.49 -6.43 -11.08
C LYS A 7 18.08 -6.59 -10.52
N ARG A 8 17.47 -5.44 -10.24
CA ARG A 8 16.11 -5.29 -9.70
C ARG A 8 15.09 -5.57 -10.80
N LEU A 9 13.91 -6.04 -10.42
CA LEU A 9 12.77 -6.14 -11.34
C LEU A 9 12.15 -4.75 -11.52
N ASN A 10 12.56 -4.05 -12.59
CA ASN A 10 12.15 -2.66 -12.82
C ASN A 10 10.63 -2.49 -12.86
N PHE A 11 9.91 -3.40 -13.52
CA PHE A 11 8.44 -3.31 -13.63
C PHE A 11 7.74 -3.38 -12.27
N VAL A 12 8.31 -4.08 -11.28
CA VAL A 12 7.78 -4.14 -9.90
C VAL A 12 7.95 -2.78 -9.20
N ASP A 13 9.08 -2.11 -9.39
CA ASP A 13 9.29 -0.76 -8.85
C ASP A 13 8.40 0.28 -9.56
N VAL A 14 8.19 0.14 -10.87
CA VAL A 14 7.26 0.98 -11.65
C VAL A 14 5.82 0.77 -11.19
N ALA A 15 5.37 -0.47 -11.02
CA ALA A 15 4.02 -0.78 -10.54
C ALA A 15 3.74 -0.16 -9.15
N ARG A 16 4.74 -0.16 -8.26
CA ARG A 16 4.62 0.49 -6.95
C ARG A 16 4.50 2.01 -7.06
N SER A 17 5.30 2.63 -7.95
CA SER A 17 5.23 4.06 -8.23
C SER A 17 3.87 4.45 -8.79
N PHE A 18 3.37 3.64 -9.72
CA PHE A 18 2.05 3.80 -10.33
C PHE A 18 0.91 3.68 -9.32
N ALA A 19 0.99 2.71 -8.40
CA ALA A 19 -0.01 2.56 -7.33
C ALA A 19 -0.09 3.82 -6.43
N ILE A 20 1.06 4.37 -6.03
CA ILE A 20 1.11 5.61 -5.22
C ILE A 20 0.57 6.79 -6.01
N PHE A 21 0.98 6.93 -7.27
CA PHE A 21 0.50 7.99 -8.16
C PHE A 21 -1.04 7.96 -8.26
N LEU A 22 -1.62 6.80 -8.57
CA LEU A 22 -3.07 6.64 -8.67
C LEU A 22 -3.79 6.92 -7.35
N ALA A 23 -3.22 6.51 -6.22
CA ALA A 23 -3.82 6.75 -4.91
C ALA A 23 -3.89 8.24 -4.60
N ILE A 24 -2.78 8.97 -4.78
CA ILE A 24 -2.72 10.41 -4.52
C ILE A 24 -3.55 11.19 -5.55
N PHE A 25 -3.53 10.78 -6.82
CA PHE A 25 -4.42 11.33 -7.83
C PHE A 25 -5.90 11.16 -7.43
N SER A 26 -6.27 9.97 -6.94
CA SER A 26 -7.64 9.71 -6.50
C SER A 26 -8.06 10.59 -5.33
N HIS A 27 -7.15 10.88 -4.40
CA HIS A 27 -7.43 11.76 -3.25
C HIS A 27 -7.53 13.23 -3.67
N ALA A 28 -6.61 13.69 -4.53
CA ALA A 28 -6.67 15.04 -5.09
C ALA A 28 -7.99 15.28 -5.85
N MET A 29 -8.42 14.29 -6.65
CA MET A 29 -9.70 14.36 -7.36
C MET A 29 -10.93 14.34 -6.42
N ILE A 30 -10.81 13.82 -5.19
CA ILE A 30 -11.86 13.94 -4.17
C ILE A 30 -11.89 15.37 -3.63
N ASP A 31 -10.75 15.89 -3.16
CA ASP A 31 -10.69 17.20 -2.51
C ASP A 31 -10.97 18.36 -3.47
N PHE A 32 -10.59 18.23 -4.74
CA PHE A 32 -10.83 19.27 -5.74
C PHE A 32 -12.19 19.14 -6.46
N GLY A 33 -13.09 18.27 -5.96
CA GLY A 33 -14.43 18.04 -6.51
C GLY A 33 -14.44 17.37 -7.88
N GLY A 34 -13.31 16.85 -8.32
CA GLY A 34 -13.13 16.31 -9.66
C GLY A 34 -14.00 15.10 -9.95
N TRP A 35 -14.22 14.22 -8.97
CA TRP A 35 -15.08 13.05 -9.19
C TRP A 35 -16.54 13.45 -9.45
N ASP A 36 -17.08 14.43 -8.75
CA ASP A 36 -18.48 14.84 -8.87
C ASP A 36 -18.78 15.51 -10.22
N LEU A 37 -17.75 16.05 -10.88
CA LEU A 37 -17.84 16.69 -12.19
C LEU A 37 -17.71 15.71 -13.37
N LEU A 38 -17.27 14.47 -13.13
CA LEU A 38 -17.13 13.46 -14.17
C LEU A 38 -18.48 12.76 -14.41
N SER A 39 -18.84 12.59 -15.68
CA SER A 39 -20.07 11.90 -16.05
C SER A 39 -20.03 10.42 -15.66
N SER A 40 -21.21 9.80 -15.54
CA SER A 40 -21.37 8.36 -15.31
C SER A 40 -20.64 7.51 -16.36
N ASP A 41 -20.45 8.03 -17.57
CA ASP A 41 -19.81 7.30 -18.66
C ASP A 41 -18.28 7.16 -18.48
N GLN A 42 -17.71 7.88 -17.51
CA GLN A 42 -16.28 7.89 -17.21
C GLN A 42 -15.91 6.94 -16.05
N VAL A 43 -16.74 5.92 -15.81
CA VAL A 43 -16.50 4.85 -14.80
C VAL A 43 -15.11 4.24 -14.94
N LEU A 44 -14.56 4.11 -16.16
CA LEU A 44 -13.24 3.51 -16.36
C LEU A 44 -12.11 4.25 -15.61
N ILE A 45 -12.13 5.58 -15.60
CA ILE A 45 -11.13 6.39 -14.89
C ILE A 45 -11.22 6.11 -13.39
N ARG A 46 -12.45 6.01 -12.87
CA ARG A 46 -12.71 5.61 -11.47
C ARG A 46 -12.24 4.19 -11.21
N VAL A 47 -12.51 3.22 -12.08
CA VAL A 47 -12.05 1.83 -11.92
C VAL A 47 -10.53 1.76 -11.81
N ILE A 48 -9.82 2.46 -12.69
CA ILE A 48 -8.35 2.49 -12.67
C ILE A 48 -7.83 3.20 -11.42
N SER A 49 -8.38 4.35 -11.04
CA SER A 49 -7.92 5.06 -9.84
C SER A 49 -8.20 4.26 -8.55
N ARG A 50 -9.35 3.57 -8.50
CA ARG A 50 -9.75 2.72 -7.36
C ARG A 50 -8.92 1.45 -7.24
N SER A 51 -8.29 0.98 -8.32
CA SER A 51 -7.35 -0.15 -8.26
C SER A 51 -6.03 0.18 -7.53
N ALA A 52 -5.78 1.45 -7.20
CA ALA A 52 -4.57 1.86 -6.48
C ALA A 52 -4.39 1.16 -5.14
N THR A 53 -5.46 1.03 -4.33
CA THR A 53 -5.37 0.36 -3.02
C THR A 53 -5.09 -1.14 -3.15
N PRO A 54 -5.85 -1.93 -3.95
CA PRO A 54 -5.51 -3.31 -4.27
C PRO A 54 -4.07 -3.48 -4.77
N LEU A 55 -3.66 -2.66 -5.75
CA LEU A 55 -2.32 -2.72 -6.34
C LEU A 55 -1.26 -2.46 -5.28
N PHE A 56 -1.44 -1.46 -4.43
CA PHE A 56 -0.46 -1.16 -3.39
C PHE A 56 -0.28 -2.31 -2.40
N ILE A 57 -1.37 -2.90 -1.89
CA ILE A 57 -1.33 -4.06 -0.97
C ILE A 57 -0.75 -5.29 -1.66
N PHE A 58 -1.13 -5.53 -2.92
CA PHE A 58 -0.60 -6.61 -3.74
C PHE A 58 0.92 -6.49 -3.91
N MET A 59 1.40 -5.30 -4.27
CA MET A 59 2.82 -5.00 -4.42
C MET A 59 3.59 -5.16 -3.11
N PHE A 60 2.98 -4.85 -1.97
CA PHE A 60 3.56 -5.14 -0.67
C PHE A 60 3.74 -6.64 -0.44
N GLY A 61 2.74 -7.45 -0.77
CA GLY A 61 2.84 -8.91 -0.81
C GLY A 61 4.03 -9.39 -1.65
N MET A 62 4.16 -8.85 -2.87
CA MET A 62 5.32 -9.18 -3.72
C MET A 62 6.66 -8.83 -3.05
N MET A 63 6.74 -7.70 -2.36
CA MET A 63 7.96 -7.28 -1.66
C MET A 63 8.28 -8.16 -0.45
N LEU A 64 7.26 -8.64 0.27
CA LEU A 64 7.45 -9.61 1.34
C LEU A 64 8.14 -10.88 0.81
N GLU A 65 7.72 -11.39 -0.34
CA GLU A 65 8.34 -12.57 -0.93
C GLU A 65 9.73 -12.27 -1.55
N LEU A 66 9.84 -11.27 -2.42
CA LEU A 66 11.07 -11.00 -3.17
C LEU A 66 12.22 -10.46 -2.31
N VAL A 67 11.89 -9.75 -1.22
CA VAL A 67 12.89 -9.06 -0.40
C VAL A 67 12.96 -9.62 1.01
N TYR A 68 11.83 -9.68 1.72
CA TYR A 68 11.87 -10.03 3.14
C TYR A 68 12.04 -11.53 3.35
N PHE A 69 11.34 -12.38 2.60
CA PHE A 69 11.45 -13.83 2.69
C PHE A 69 12.85 -14.31 2.26
N LYS A 70 13.38 -13.82 1.13
CA LYS A 70 14.76 -14.15 0.71
C LYS A 70 15.82 -13.75 1.75
N ARG A 71 15.63 -12.62 2.43
CA ARG A 71 16.55 -12.21 3.51
C ARG A 71 16.30 -13.01 4.78
N TYR A 72 15.07 -13.41 5.06
CA TYR A 72 14.75 -14.29 6.18
C TYR A 72 15.52 -15.62 6.04
N GLU A 73 15.51 -16.22 4.85
CA GLU A 73 16.26 -17.46 4.58
C GLU A 73 17.79 -17.28 4.74
N GLN A 74 18.31 -16.08 4.51
CA GLN A 74 19.75 -15.80 4.54
C GLN A 74 20.27 -15.30 5.91
N GLN A 75 19.45 -14.55 6.66
CA GLN A 75 19.87 -13.76 7.81
C GLN A 75 19.06 -14.08 9.08
N GLY A 76 18.08 -14.97 9.00
CA GLY A 76 17.16 -15.26 10.10
C GLY A 76 16.08 -14.20 10.29
N LEU A 77 15.18 -14.44 11.25
CA LEU A 77 13.97 -13.66 11.44
C LEU A 77 14.24 -12.30 12.11
N GLN A 78 15.21 -12.25 13.03
CA GLN A 78 15.41 -11.10 13.91
C GLN A 78 15.67 -9.78 13.14
N PRO A 79 16.58 -9.72 12.14
CA PRO A 79 16.79 -8.49 11.37
C PRO A 79 15.55 -8.07 10.57
N ILE A 80 14.75 -9.04 10.15
CA ILE A 80 13.49 -8.81 9.42
C ILE A 80 12.44 -8.22 10.34
N THR A 81 12.27 -8.79 11.54
CA THR A 81 11.37 -8.30 12.58
C THR A 81 11.68 -6.86 12.94
N GLN A 82 12.94 -6.53 13.25
CA GLN A 82 13.36 -5.16 13.58
C GLN A 82 12.97 -4.18 12.47
N ARG A 83 13.21 -4.57 11.21
CA ARG A 83 12.89 -3.74 10.06
C ARG A 83 11.38 -3.56 9.86
N LEU A 84 10.59 -4.63 10.01
CA LEU A 84 9.13 -4.58 9.86
C LEU A 84 8.48 -3.76 10.99
N VAL A 85 8.95 -3.91 12.22
CA VAL A 85 8.51 -3.09 13.37
C VAL A 85 8.84 -1.61 13.14
N LYS A 86 10.07 -1.29 12.72
CA LYS A 86 10.46 0.10 12.40
C LYS A 86 9.60 0.68 11.29
N ARG A 87 9.31 -0.10 10.24
CA ARG A 87 8.43 0.33 9.13
C ARG A 87 6.98 0.50 9.59
N SER A 88 6.48 -0.38 10.46
CA SER A 88 5.15 -0.28 11.06
C SER A 88 5.03 1.04 11.86
N LEU A 89 6.03 1.33 12.70
CA LEU A 89 6.09 2.59 13.45
C LEU A 89 6.14 3.82 12.54
N GLN A 90 6.91 3.77 11.43
CA GLN A 90 6.91 4.85 10.45
C GLN A 90 5.54 5.05 9.79
N CYS A 91 4.80 3.98 9.50
CA CYS A 91 3.44 4.08 8.97
C CYS A 91 2.48 4.67 10.02
N PHE A 92 2.63 4.26 11.28
CA PHE A 92 1.85 4.83 12.38
C PHE A 92 2.12 6.33 12.55
N ILE A 93 3.39 6.75 12.59
CA ILE A 93 3.76 8.17 12.68
C ILE A 93 3.22 8.94 11.47
N GLY A 94 3.39 8.41 10.26
CA GLY A 94 2.86 9.02 9.05
C GLY A 94 1.34 9.18 9.10
N TYR A 95 0.62 8.19 9.64
CA TYR A 95 -0.81 8.27 9.86
C TYR A 95 -1.18 9.38 10.85
N GLN A 96 -0.49 9.48 11.99
CA GLN A 96 -0.74 10.54 12.97
C GLN A 96 -0.49 11.93 12.38
N LEU A 97 0.53 12.08 11.53
CA LEU A 97 0.79 13.34 10.83
C LEU A 97 -0.35 13.69 9.86
N THR A 98 -0.91 12.72 9.14
CA THR A 98 -2.08 12.94 8.28
C THR A 98 -3.32 13.32 9.10
N VAL A 99 -3.57 12.66 10.24
CA VAL A 99 -4.68 13.01 11.15
C VAL A 99 -4.52 14.42 11.69
N LEU A 100 -3.31 14.79 12.16
CA LEU A 100 -3.02 16.12 12.66
C LEU A 100 -3.18 17.18 11.56
N ALA A 101 -2.70 16.90 10.35
CA ALA A 101 -2.88 17.78 9.20
C ALA A 101 -4.36 17.97 8.88
N GLY A 102 -5.18 16.91 8.94
CA GLY A 102 -6.62 17.02 8.74
C GLY A 102 -7.33 17.82 9.82
N LEU A 103 -6.89 17.72 11.07
CA LEU A 103 -7.38 18.56 12.17
C LEU A 103 -7.03 20.05 11.92
N ILE A 104 -5.77 20.34 11.57
CA ILE A 104 -5.30 21.70 11.33
C ILE A 104 -5.96 22.32 10.08
N GLY A 105 -6.09 21.54 9.01
CA GLY A 105 -6.72 21.96 7.76
C GLY A 105 -8.25 21.99 7.80
N GLY A 106 -8.86 21.56 8.91
CA GLY A 106 -10.31 21.62 9.12
C GLY A 106 -11.11 20.48 8.46
N SER A 107 -10.46 19.44 7.93
CA SER A 107 -11.13 18.25 7.40
C SER A 107 -11.62 17.30 8.50
N LEU A 108 -11.07 17.42 9.72
CA LEU A 108 -11.47 16.62 10.88
C LEU A 108 -11.81 17.51 12.08
N THR A 109 -12.90 17.19 12.78
CA THR A 109 -13.19 17.78 14.10
C THR A 109 -12.25 17.20 15.18
N PRO A 110 -12.00 17.90 16.30
CA PRO A 110 -11.12 17.41 17.36
C PRO A 110 -11.49 16.01 17.89
N MET A 111 -12.80 15.74 18.06
CA MET A 111 -13.27 14.43 18.53
C MET A 111 -13.04 13.33 17.48
N HIS A 112 -13.29 13.61 16.20
CA HIS A 112 -13.01 12.67 15.12
C HIS A 112 -11.50 12.42 14.96
N ALA A 113 -10.66 13.46 15.12
CA ALA A 113 -9.21 13.32 15.09
C ALA A 113 -8.69 12.47 16.25
N ALA A 114 -9.22 12.64 17.47
CA ALA A 114 -8.89 11.80 18.61
C ALA A 114 -9.30 10.33 18.38
N GLY A 115 -10.51 10.09 17.88
CA GLY A 115 -10.98 8.77 17.48
C GLY A 115 -10.10 8.15 16.40
N ALA A 116 -9.74 8.93 15.37
CA ALA A 116 -8.88 8.47 14.28
C ALA A 116 -7.48 8.13 14.79
N ALA A 117 -6.88 8.96 15.65
CA ALA A 117 -5.56 8.73 16.25
C ALA A 117 -5.50 7.41 17.03
N LEU A 118 -6.61 7.00 17.65
CA LEU A 118 -6.77 5.73 18.38
C LEU A 118 -7.26 4.56 17.51
N PHE A 119 -7.36 4.74 16.19
CA PHE A 119 -7.93 3.76 15.24
C PHE A 119 -9.41 3.40 15.49
N LEU A 120 -10.15 4.25 16.19
CA LEU A 120 -11.59 4.09 16.45
C LEU A 120 -12.46 4.76 15.38
N ALA A 121 -11.90 5.76 14.67
CA ALA A 121 -12.55 6.43 13.54
C ALA A 121 -11.64 6.41 12.30
N ASP A 122 -12.20 6.80 11.16
CA ASP A 122 -11.46 6.94 9.91
C ASP A 122 -10.72 8.29 9.84
N ALA A 123 -9.56 8.28 9.19
CA ALA A 123 -8.81 9.50 8.90
C ALA A 123 -9.04 9.95 7.45
N HIS A 124 -9.08 11.27 7.21
CA HIS A 124 -9.11 11.82 5.86
C HIS A 124 -7.81 11.43 5.11
N PHE A 125 -7.94 10.50 4.16
CA PHE A 125 -6.84 9.93 3.37
C PHE A 125 -5.70 9.22 4.11
N GLY A 126 -5.87 8.92 5.40
CA GLY A 126 -4.85 8.23 6.21
C GLY A 126 -5.00 6.71 6.25
N ASN A 127 -6.15 6.14 5.90
CA ASN A 127 -6.51 4.76 6.26
C ASN A 127 -5.58 3.68 5.71
N ILE A 128 -4.86 3.91 4.60
CA ILE A 128 -3.84 2.94 4.14
C ILE A 128 -2.69 2.85 5.15
N LEU A 129 -2.24 3.97 5.72
CA LEU A 129 -1.13 3.99 6.68
C LEU A 129 -1.52 3.25 7.96
N ARG A 130 -2.78 3.42 8.40
CA ARG A 130 -3.39 2.62 9.47
C ARG A 130 -3.31 1.13 9.15
N PHE A 131 -3.79 0.71 7.97
CA PHE A 131 -3.71 -0.69 7.52
C PHE A 131 -2.26 -1.22 7.58
N TYR A 132 -1.29 -0.47 7.04
CA TYR A 132 0.10 -0.92 6.98
C TYR A 132 0.79 -0.97 8.33
N SER A 133 0.42 -0.10 9.26
CA SER A 133 0.95 -0.16 10.63
C SER A 133 0.65 -1.52 11.28
N ILE A 134 -0.53 -2.08 11.02
CA ILE A 134 -0.95 -3.40 11.52
C ILE A 134 -0.41 -4.52 10.62
N ALA A 135 -0.59 -4.42 9.30
CA ALA A 135 -0.22 -5.45 8.34
C ALA A 135 1.28 -5.78 8.36
N LEU A 136 2.16 -4.79 8.62
CA LEU A 136 3.61 -5.02 8.75
C LEU A 136 3.97 -5.84 9.98
N LEU A 137 3.23 -5.71 11.09
CA LEU A 137 3.43 -6.53 12.29
C LEU A 137 2.93 -7.96 12.04
N LEU A 138 1.75 -8.09 11.41
CA LEU A 138 1.19 -9.38 11.01
C LEU A 138 1.99 -10.06 9.90
N ALA A 139 2.80 -9.33 9.14
CA ALA A 139 3.71 -9.92 8.15
C ALA A 139 4.78 -10.79 8.80
N ILE A 140 5.14 -10.57 10.06
CA ILE A 140 6.13 -11.39 10.80
C ILE A 140 5.64 -12.84 10.93
N PRO A 141 4.49 -13.13 11.59
CA PRO A 141 3.98 -14.50 11.66
C PRO A 141 3.62 -15.04 10.28
N LEU A 142 3.21 -14.20 9.33
CA LEU A 142 2.96 -14.63 7.96
C LEU A 142 4.23 -15.16 7.27
N LEU A 143 5.38 -14.51 7.45
CA LEU A 143 6.67 -14.97 6.91
C LEU A 143 7.13 -16.28 7.57
N MET A 144 6.89 -16.42 8.89
CA MET A 144 7.16 -17.68 9.60
C MET A 144 6.29 -18.82 9.04
N PHE A 145 5.00 -18.55 8.84
CA PHE A 145 4.05 -19.49 8.25
C PHE A 145 4.45 -19.86 6.82
N ARG A 146 4.80 -18.87 5.98
CA ARG A 146 5.33 -19.06 4.62
C ARG A 146 6.59 -19.92 4.59
N GLN A 147 7.48 -19.79 5.57
CA GLN A 147 8.69 -20.61 5.64
C GLN A 147 8.37 -22.07 5.95
N ARG A 148 7.42 -22.31 6.88
CA ARG A 148 7.02 -23.63 7.36
C ARG A 148 6.20 -24.42 6.35
N TYR A 149 5.20 -23.79 5.74
CA TYR A 149 4.19 -24.46 4.90
C TYR A 149 4.31 -24.16 3.41
N LYS A 150 5.32 -23.36 3.03
CA LYS A 150 5.60 -22.99 1.63
C LYS A 150 4.38 -22.34 0.95
N SER A 151 4.34 -22.34 -0.39
CA SER A 151 3.25 -21.73 -1.16
C SER A 151 1.90 -22.45 -0.93
N LEU A 152 1.91 -23.76 -0.68
CA LEU A 152 0.68 -24.51 -0.43
C LEU A 152 -0.03 -24.06 0.85
N GLY A 153 0.72 -23.83 1.93
CA GLY A 153 0.16 -23.26 3.15
C GLY A 153 -0.48 -21.91 2.92
N MET A 154 0.15 -21.05 2.11
CA MET A 154 -0.39 -19.73 1.79
C MET A 154 -1.72 -19.80 1.04
N ILE A 155 -1.88 -20.77 0.13
CA ILE A 155 -3.16 -21.05 -0.55
C ILE A 155 -4.20 -21.51 0.48
N GLY A 156 -3.83 -22.40 1.40
CA GLY A 156 -4.70 -22.83 2.49
C GLY A 156 -5.15 -21.68 3.40
N LEU A 157 -4.22 -20.78 3.75
CA LEU A 157 -4.52 -19.58 4.53
C LEU A 157 -5.47 -18.63 3.79
N LEU A 158 -5.29 -18.45 2.47
CA LEU A 158 -6.20 -17.67 1.64
C LEU A 158 -7.61 -18.26 1.64
N GLY A 159 -7.73 -19.59 1.48
CA GLY A 159 -9.01 -20.29 1.62
C GLY A 159 -9.64 -20.09 3.01
N GLY A 160 -8.82 -20.17 4.07
CA GLY A 160 -9.26 -19.92 5.44
C GLY A 160 -9.82 -18.51 5.65
N ILE A 161 -9.18 -17.48 5.08
CA ILE A 161 -9.69 -16.10 5.11
C ILE A 161 -11.07 -16.01 4.46
N TRP A 162 -11.29 -16.67 3.32
CA TRP A 162 -12.58 -16.59 2.63
C TRP A 162 -13.67 -17.44 3.29
N ILE A 163 -13.31 -18.50 4.01
CA ILE A 163 -14.25 -19.25 4.86
C ILE A 163 -14.81 -18.39 5.98
N THR A 164 -14.05 -17.40 6.49
CA THR A 164 -14.58 -16.51 7.53
C THR A 164 -15.71 -15.63 7.02
N TYR A 165 -15.75 -15.28 5.72
CA TYR A 165 -16.79 -14.40 5.16
C TYR A 165 -18.22 -14.89 5.40
N PRO A 166 -18.62 -16.12 4.99
CA PRO A 166 -19.95 -16.63 5.28
C PRO A 166 -20.19 -16.83 6.79
N ILE A 167 -19.17 -17.23 7.56
CA ILE A 167 -19.30 -17.40 9.02
C ILE A 167 -19.64 -16.07 9.70
N LEU A 168 -18.87 -15.03 9.41
CA LEU A 168 -19.03 -13.71 10.02
C LEU A 168 -20.33 -13.02 9.55
N THR A 169 -20.74 -13.27 8.31
CA THR A 169 -22.04 -12.82 7.79
C THR A 169 -23.19 -13.50 8.52
N ALA A 170 -23.11 -14.82 8.75
CA ALA A 170 -24.14 -15.58 9.45
C ALA A 170 -24.26 -15.22 10.94
N LEU A 171 -23.14 -14.86 11.60
CA LEU A 171 -23.13 -14.50 13.01
C LEU A 171 -23.73 -13.12 13.31
N ASN A 172 -24.00 -12.30 12.29
CA ASN A 172 -24.58 -10.95 12.41
C ASN A 172 -24.01 -10.12 13.57
N ILE A 173 -22.68 -10.09 13.72
CA ILE A 173 -21.96 -9.45 14.86
C ILE A 173 -21.95 -7.90 14.74
N ARG A 174 -22.98 -7.32 14.10
CA ARG A 174 -23.03 -5.88 13.78
C ARG A 174 -23.23 -5.00 15.03
N ASP A 175 -23.70 -5.57 16.13
CA ASP A 175 -24.15 -4.82 17.32
C ASP A 175 -23.10 -4.72 18.46
N LEU A 176 -21.87 -5.19 18.27
CA LEU A 176 -20.80 -4.98 19.26
C LEU A 176 -20.23 -3.56 19.19
N SER A 177 -21.00 -2.58 19.66
CA SER A 177 -20.69 -1.14 19.62
C SER A 177 -19.31 -0.80 20.18
N MET A 178 -18.87 -1.47 21.25
CA MET A 178 -17.58 -1.25 21.91
C MET A 178 -16.37 -1.69 21.07
N PHE A 179 -16.55 -2.62 20.13
CA PHE A 179 -15.49 -3.11 19.24
C PHE A 179 -15.66 -2.64 17.79
N SER A 180 -16.59 -1.72 17.53
CA SER A 180 -16.97 -1.33 16.16
C SER A 180 -15.80 -0.78 15.34
N GLY A 181 -15.01 0.14 15.92
CA GLY A 181 -13.83 0.70 15.27
C GLY A 181 -12.78 -0.36 14.91
N LEU A 182 -12.17 -0.96 15.94
CA LEU A 182 -11.05 -1.88 15.76
C LEU A 182 -11.48 -3.21 15.10
N GLY A 183 -12.68 -3.71 15.41
CA GLY A 183 -13.28 -4.88 14.77
C GLY A 183 -13.60 -4.65 13.30
N GLY A 184 -14.09 -3.46 12.93
CA GLY A 184 -14.26 -3.04 11.54
C GLY A 184 -12.93 -3.00 10.79
N VAL A 185 -11.90 -2.40 11.39
CA VAL A 185 -10.56 -2.35 10.79
C VAL A 185 -9.94 -3.73 10.62
N LEU A 186 -10.03 -4.61 11.63
CA LEU A 186 -9.39 -5.93 11.57
C LEU A 186 -10.16 -6.93 10.73
N PHE A 187 -11.47 -7.04 10.94
CA PHE A 187 -12.29 -8.11 10.38
C PHE A 187 -13.30 -7.63 9.33
N GLY A 188 -13.71 -6.36 9.36
CA GLY A 188 -14.61 -5.81 8.34
C GLY A 188 -16.09 -6.13 8.58
N ILE A 189 -16.47 -6.40 9.82
CA ILE A 189 -17.81 -6.89 10.19
C ILE A 189 -18.67 -5.80 10.85
N VAL A 190 -18.05 -4.75 11.40
CA VAL A 190 -18.73 -3.79 12.29
C VAL A 190 -18.49 -2.36 11.79
N GLY A 191 -19.55 -1.59 11.58
CA GLY A 191 -19.52 -0.16 11.30
C GLY A 191 -19.36 0.26 9.82
N ASN A 192 -19.76 1.50 9.52
CA ASN A 192 -19.59 2.17 8.22
C ASN A 192 -18.13 2.65 8.02
N HIS A 193 -17.15 1.75 8.18
CA HIS A 193 -15.73 2.12 8.07
C HIS A 193 -15.23 2.08 6.62
N HIS A 194 -14.47 3.10 6.26
CA HIS A 194 -13.94 3.30 4.91
C HIS A 194 -12.60 2.59 4.74
N GLY A 195 -12.63 1.33 4.30
CA GLY A 195 -11.40 0.60 3.95
C GLY A 195 -11.59 -0.91 3.84
N PRO A 196 -10.73 -1.60 3.10
CA PRO A 196 -10.66 -3.05 3.24
C PRO A 196 -10.20 -3.37 4.66
N SER A 197 -10.80 -4.39 5.28
CA SER A 197 -10.32 -4.88 6.57
C SER A 197 -8.91 -5.45 6.43
N VAL A 198 -8.18 -5.51 7.53
CA VAL A 198 -6.85 -6.12 7.56
C VAL A 198 -6.94 -7.59 7.14
N LEU A 199 -7.92 -8.33 7.66
CA LEU A 199 -8.12 -9.74 7.35
C LEU A 199 -8.33 -9.98 5.85
N TYR A 200 -9.28 -9.29 5.22
CA TYR A 200 -9.55 -9.54 3.81
C TYR A 200 -8.52 -8.87 2.89
N GLY A 201 -7.91 -7.76 3.32
CA GLY A 201 -6.76 -7.16 2.65
C GLY A 201 -5.56 -8.10 2.51
N PHE A 202 -5.43 -9.09 3.40
CA PHE A 202 -4.44 -10.16 3.25
C PHE A 202 -4.65 -11.01 2.00
N THR A 203 -5.83 -11.01 1.38
CA THR A 203 -6.06 -11.62 0.07
C THR A 203 -5.11 -11.05 -0.98
N PHE A 204 -5.05 -9.71 -1.11
CA PHE A 204 -4.12 -9.07 -2.05
C PHE A 204 -2.66 -9.37 -1.70
N LEU A 205 -2.32 -9.32 -0.41
CA LEU A 205 -0.97 -9.55 0.08
C LEU A 205 -0.49 -10.99 -0.18
N ILE A 206 -1.30 -11.99 0.16
CA ILE A 206 -0.97 -13.41 0.00
C ILE A 206 -0.86 -13.77 -1.49
N VAL A 207 -1.82 -13.34 -2.32
CA VAL A 207 -1.73 -13.56 -3.78
C VAL A 207 -0.51 -12.84 -4.36
N GLY A 208 -0.19 -11.64 -3.85
CA GLY A 208 1.06 -10.94 -4.16
C GLY A 208 2.32 -11.75 -3.85
N MET A 209 2.38 -12.39 -2.68
CA MET A 209 3.48 -13.29 -2.32
C MET A 209 3.54 -14.52 -3.24
N LEU A 210 2.39 -15.14 -3.55
CA LEU A 210 2.32 -16.30 -4.45
C LEU A 210 2.81 -15.97 -5.86
N VAL A 211 2.33 -14.86 -6.44
CA VAL A 211 2.78 -14.40 -7.77
C VAL A 211 4.26 -14.05 -7.73
N ALA A 212 4.75 -13.37 -6.70
CA ALA A 212 6.18 -13.09 -6.55
C ALA A 212 7.04 -14.35 -6.37
N SER A 213 6.51 -15.42 -5.80
CA SER A 213 7.24 -16.68 -5.64
C SER A 213 7.57 -17.29 -7.01
N SER A 214 6.67 -17.14 -8.00
CA SER A 214 6.91 -17.55 -9.38
C SER A 214 8.00 -16.72 -10.08
N LEU A 215 8.32 -15.53 -9.55
CA LEU A 215 9.42 -14.68 -10.00
C LEU A 215 10.73 -14.97 -9.26
N ALA A 216 10.79 -15.93 -8.33
CA ALA A 216 11.98 -16.13 -7.50
C ALA A 216 13.24 -16.47 -8.32
N ASN A 217 13.08 -17.30 -9.38
CA ASN A 217 14.15 -17.83 -10.24
C ASN A 217 14.04 -17.34 -11.69
N TRP A 218 13.46 -16.15 -11.91
CA TRP A 218 13.20 -15.60 -13.24
C TRP A 218 14.42 -15.49 -14.16
N ARG A 219 15.63 -15.45 -13.58
CA ARG A 219 16.88 -15.35 -14.34
C ARG A 219 17.25 -16.65 -15.05
N GLU A 220 16.92 -17.78 -14.45
CA GLU A 220 17.25 -19.11 -14.99
C GLU A 220 16.11 -19.63 -15.86
N GLN A 221 14.86 -19.33 -15.49
CA GLN A 221 13.67 -19.92 -16.10
C GLN A 221 12.86 -18.91 -16.94
N GLY A 222 13.33 -17.66 -17.06
CA GLY A 222 12.59 -16.58 -17.69
C GLY A 222 11.32 -16.19 -16.91
N LEU A 223 10.40 -15.50 -17.59
CA LEU A 223 9.11 -15.06 -17.01
C LEU A 223 7.96 -16.07 -17.23
N GLY A 224 8.23 -17.26 -17.76
CA GLY A 224 7.18 -18.25 -18.08
C GLY A 224 6.31 -18.63 -16.88
N ALA A 225 6.95 -18.98 -15.76
CA ALA A 225 6.25 -19.31 -14.50
C ALA A 225 5.42 -18.13 -13.96
N PHE A 226 5.92 -16.89 -14.15
CA PHE A 226 5.18 -15.69 -13.79
C PHE A 226 3.94 -15.52 -14.65
N TYR A 227 4.06 -15.62 -15.97
CA TYR A 227 2.91 -15.49 -16.85
C TYR A 227 1.89 -16.60 -16.61
N GLN A 228 2.32 -17.84 -16.38
CA GLN A 228 1.43 -18.94 -16.04
C GLN A 228 0.67 -18.67 -14.73
N THR A 229 1.37 -18.24 -13.68
CA THR A 229 0.72 -17.93 -12.39
C THR A 229 -0.22 -16.73 -12.52
N ALA A 230 0.20 -15.69 -13.24
CA ALA A 230 -0.61 -14.49 -13.45
C ALA A 230 -1.87 -14.79 -14.29
N THR A 231 -1.78 -15.62 -15.32
CA THR A 231 -2.94 -16.03 -16.13
C THR A 231 -3.88 -16.94 -15.36
N MET A 232 -3.38 -17.82 -14.48
CA MET A 232 -4.23 -18.60 -13.57
C MET A 232 -5.01 -17.70 -12.61
N VAL A 233 -4.35 -16.72 -11.99
CA VAL A 233 -5.01 -15.73 -11.11
C VAL A 233 -6.03 -14.91 -11.89
N LEU A 234 -5.68 -14.45 -13.10
CA LEU A 234 -6.62 -13.76 -14.00
C LEU A 234 -7.83 -14.61 -14.35
N GLY A 235 -7.63 -15.87 -14.70
CA GLY A 235 -8.71 -16.80 -15.05
C GLY A 235 -9.67 -17.01 -13.87
N LEU A 236 -9.13 -17.24 -12.66
CA LEU A 236 -9.95 -17.39 -11.46
C LEU A 236 -10.73 -16.12 -11.13
N CYS A 237 -10.08 -14.95 -11.12
CA CYS A 237 -10.75 -13.69 -10.84
C CYS A 237 -11.77 -13.35 -11.94
N GLY A 238 -11.43 -13.62 -13.20
CA GLY A 238 -12.30 -13.44 -14.36
C GLY A 238 -13.57 -14.30 -14.26
N ALA A 239 -13.46 -15.56 -13.84
CA ALA A 239 -14.61 -16.42 -13.61
C ALA A 239 -15.56 -15.87 -12.52
N ILE A 240 -15.01 -15.36 -11.41
CA ILE A 240 -15.80 -14.71 -10.36
C ILE A 240 -16.51 -13.46 -10.90
N ILE A 241 -15.78 -12.62 -11.65
CA ILE A 241 -16.34 -11.39 -12.24
C ILE A 241 -17.46 -11.73 -13.23
N VAL A 242 -17.25 -12.72 -14.12
CA VAL A 242 -18.28 -13.20 -15.05
C VAL A 242 -19.49 -13.70 -14.29
N GLY A 243 -19.31 -14.47 -13.22
CA GLY A 243 -20.41 -14.90 -12.35
C GLY A 243 -21.22 -13.74 -11.79
N LEU A 244 -20.54 -12.69 -11.29
CA LEU A 244 -21.19 -11.48 -10.78
C LEU A 244 -21.95 -10.72 -11.89
N VAL A 245 -21.37 -10.62 -13.08
CA VAL A 245 -22.00 -9.96 -14.24
C VAL A 245 -23.24 -10.73 -14.70
N VAL A 246 -23.19 -12.06 -14.71
CA VAL A 246 -24.33 -12.92 -15.05
C VAL A 246 -25.44 -12.82 -14.00
N SER A 247 -25.10 -12.72 -12.71
CA SER A 247 -26.11 -12.61 -11.64
C SER A 247 -26.71 -11.22 -11.49
N SER A 248 -26.10 -10.19 -12.09
CA SER A 248 -26.53 -8.80 -11.97
C SER A 248 -26.44 -8.10 -13.33
N SER A 249 -25.49 -7.18 -13.52
CA SER A 249 -25.13 -6.61 -14.81
C SER A 249 -23.70 -6.06 -14.78
N ALA A 250 -23.07 -5.88 -15.95
CA ALA A 250 -21.73 -5.30 -16.03
C ALA A 250 -21.65 -3.87 -15.47
N SER A 251 -22.70 -3.06 -15.71
CA SER A 251 -22.80 -1.70 -15.19
C SER A 251 -22.86 -1.71 -13.66
N GLU A 252 -23.71 -2.56 -13.08
CA GLU A 252 -23.87 -2.65 -11.63
C GLU A 252 -22.59 -3.14 -10.94
N VAL A 253 -21.92 -4.16 -11.49
CA VAL A 253 -20.63 -4.64 -10.97
C VAL A 253 -19.57 -3.53 -11.00
N ALA A 254 -19.49 -2.77 -12.09
CA ALA A 254 -18.56 -1.66 -12.21
C ALA A 254 -18.88 -0.53 -11.22
N GLN A 255 -20.16 -0.16 -11.08
CA GLN A 255 -20.62 0.86 -10.12
C GLN A 255 -20.33 0.43 -8.68
N ASN A 256 -20.65 -0.82 -8.31
CA ASN A 256 -20.39 -1.36 -6.98
C ASN A 256 -18.89 -1.45 -6.65
N PHE A 257 -18.02 -1.60 -7.65
CA PHE A 257 -16.58 -1.56 -7.45
C PHE A 257 -16.05 -0.14 -7.21
N VAL A 258 -16.56 0.87 -7.92
CA VAL A 258 -16.07 2.26 -7.80
C VAL A 258 -16.66 3.00 -6.59
N THR A 259 -17.84 2.58 -6.12
CA THR A 259 -18.53 3.11 -4.94
C THR A 259 -17.94 2.50 -3.68
N MET A 260 -17.46 3.35 -2.77
CA MET A 260 -16.75 2.93 -1.54
C MET A 260 -17.63 2.09 -0.59
N GLU A 261 -18.92 2.43 -0.52
CA GLU A 261 -19.89 1.84 0.43
C GLU A 261 -20.45 0.49 -0.04
N ALA A 262 -20.26 0.15 -1.31
CA ALA A 262 -20.73 -1.09 -1.89
C ALA A 262 -19.72 -2.23 -1.62
N TYR A 263 -18.96 -2.66 -2.63
CA TYR A 263 -18.14 -3.86 -2.47
C TYR A 263 -17.00 -3.71 -1.46
N ARG A 264 -16.41 -2.51 -1.36
CA ARG A 264 -15.23 -2.29 -0.51
C ARG A 264 -15.57 -2.28 0.98
N ALA A 265 -16.51 -1.45 1.41
CA ALA A 265 -16.90 -1.34 2.83
C ALA A 265 -17.45 -2.67 3.37
N GLN A 266 -18.15 -3.43 2.52
CA GLN A 266 -18.73 -4.72 2.89
C GLN A 266 -17.76 -5.90 2.77
N ASN A 267 -16.51 -5.65 2.36
CA ASN A 267 -15.51 -6.68 2.07
C ASN A 267 -16.03 -7.76 1.10
N HIS A 268 -16.90 -7.36 0.17
CA HIS A 268 -17.53 -8.26 -0.79
C HIS A 268 -16.45 -8.93 -1.68
N PRO A 269 -16.55 -10.24 -1.96
CA PRO A 269 -15.58 -10.96 -2.79
C PRO A 269 -15.31 -10.30 -4.15
N GLY A 270 -16.32 -9.65 -4.73
CA GLY A 270 -16.19 -8.90 -5.99
C GLY A 270 -15.13 -7.80 -5.96
N TYR A 271 -14.96 -7.08 -4.84
CA TYR A 271 -13.91 -6.06 -4.72
C TYR A 271 -12.51 -6.68 -4.86
N TYR A 272 -12.30 -7.85 -4.26
CA TYR A 272 -11.02 -8.55 -4.27
C TYR A 272 -10.74 -9.21 -5.62
N ALA A 273 -11.75 -9.82 -6.24
CA ALA A 273 -11.63 -10.40 -7.58
C ALA A 273 -11.29 -9.33 -8.63
N ILE A 274 -12.05 -8.22 -8.68
CA ILE A 274 -11.80 -7.12 -9.61
C ILE A 274 -10.44 -6.46 -9.32
N GLY A 275 -10.14 -6.22 -8.04
CA GLY A 275 -8.86 -5.65 -7.62
C GLY A 275 -7.67 -6.51 -8.07
N LEU A 276 -7.71 -7.83 -7.84
CA LEU A 276 -6.66 -8.76 -8.26
C LEU A 276 -6.56 -8.87 -9.77
N PHE A 277 -7.70 -8.91 -10.47
CA PHE A 277 -7.74 -8.91 -11.93
C PHE A 277 -6.99 -7.69 -12.50
N LEU A 278 -7.31 -6.49 -12.01
CA LEU A 278 -6.64 -5.26 -12.42
C LEU A 278 -5.15 -5.24 -12.05
N CYS A 279 -4.78 -5.75 -10.86
CA CYS A 279 -3.38 -5.89 -10.47
C CYS A 279 -2.60 -6.76 -11.46
N MET A 280 -3.17 -7.89 -11.89
CA MET A 280 -2.54 -8.79 -12.85
C MET A 280 -2.44 -8.15 -14.24
N CYS A 281 -3.51 -7.51 -14.73
CA CYS A 281 -3.48 -6.80 -16.01
C CYS A 281 -2.38 -5.72 -16.03
N ILE A 282 -2.30 -4.91 -14.96
CA ILE A 282 -1.28 -3.85 -14.83
C ILE A 282 0.12 -4.47 -14.78
N LEU A 283 0.33 -5.54 -14.01
CA LEU A 283 1.66 -6.16 -13.90
C LEU A 283 2.11 -6.82 -15.19
N ILE A 284 1.22 -7.53 -15.89
CA ILE A 284 1.53 -8.11 -17.21
C ILE A 284 1.87 -6.97 -18.18
N LEU A 285 1.03 -5.93 -18.27
CA LEU A 285 1.28 -4.79 -19.13
C LEU A 285 2.64 -4.15 -18.83
N LEU A 286 2.94 -3.86 -17.57
CA LEU A 286 4.23 -3.28 -17.18
C LEU A 286 5.40 -4.23 -17.42
N SER A 287 5.22 -5.55 -17.29
CA SER A 287 6.28 -6.51 -17.62
C SER A 287 6.62 -6.54 -19.11
N LEU A 288 5.66 -6.22 -19.98
CA LEU A 288 5.84 -6.14 -21.42
C LEU A 288 6.43 -4.80 -21.85
N LEU A 289 6.05 -3.71 -21.18
CA LEU A 289 6.48 -2.36 -21.52
C LEU A 289 7.82 -1.95 -20.89
N VAL A 290 8.17 -2.51 -19.72
CA VAL A 290 9.35 -2.09 -18.95
C VAL A 290 10.49 -3.09 -19.16
N PRO A 291 11.66 -2.65 -19.66
CA PRO A 291 12.77 -3.55 -19.94
C PRO A 291 13.32 -4.18 -18.65
N LEU A 292 13.52 -5.50 -18.67
CA LEU A 292 14.04 -6.30 -17.55
C LEU A 292 15.55 -6.13 -17.35
N HIS A 293 16.31 -5.97 -18.45
CA HIS A 293 17.77 -6.08 -18.43
C HIS A 293 18.52 -4.75 -18.61
N HIS A 294 17.82 -3.72 -19.08
CA HIS A 294 18.38 -2.40 -19.32
C HIS A 294 18.16 -1.48 -18.12
N SER A 295 19.14 -0.63 -17.86
CA SER A 295 18.93 0.54 -17.02
C SER A 295 17.84 1.39 -17.66
N LEU A 296 16.85 1.79 -16.87
CA LEU A 296 15.87 2.73 -17.36
C LEU A 296 16.55 4.08 -17.68
N PRO A 297 16.03 4.86 -18.64
CA PRO A 297 16.55 6.17 -18.97
C PRO A 297 16.65 7.07 -17.73
N GLY A 298 17.62 7.99 -17.68
CA GLY A 298 17.84 8.85 -16.51
C GLY A 298 16.59 9.65 -16.09
N TRP A 299 15.76 10.07 -17.03
CA TRP A 299 14.51 10.80 -16.76
C TRP A 299 13.45 9.96 -16.02
N SER A 300 13.49 8.63 -16.15
CA SER A 300 12.54 7.76 -15.44
C SER A 300 12.86 7.67 -13.95
N ALA A 301 14.04 8.11 -13.52
CA ALA A 301 14.43 8.08 -12.12
C ALA A 301 13.50 8.94 -11.24
N VAL A 302 13.00 10.05 -11.79
CA VAL A 302 12.16 11.03 -11.10
C VAL A 302 10.78 10.45 -10.75
N PRO A 303 9.94 9.96 -11.70
CA PRO A 303 8.66 9.34 -11.36
C PRO A 303 8.82 8.06 -10.52
N MET A 304 9.95 7.36 -10.62
CA MET A 304 10.25 6.20 -9.78
C MET A 304 10.48 6.54 -8.31
N GLU A 305 10.64 7.81 -7.94
CA GLU A 305 10.77 8.22 -6.55
C GLU A 305 9.52 7.90 -5.73
N PHE A 306 8.34 7.99 -6.35
CA PHE A 306 7.09 7.52 -5.76
C PHE A 306 7.18 6.05 -5.31
N GLY A 307 7.85 5.19 -6.07
CA GLY A 307 8.05 3.78 -5.72
C GLY A 307 9.22 3.53 -4.77
N ARG A 308 10.26 4.36 -4.79
CA ARG A 308 11.44 4.19 -3.91
C ARG A 308 11.15 4.63 -2.48
N SER A 309 10.39 5.71 -2.33
CA SER A 309 10.03 6.33 -1.05
C SER A 309 8.51 6.34 -0.85
N SER A 310 7.82 5.24 -1.23
CA SER A 310 6.35 5.16 -1.26
C SER A 310 5.65 5.60 0.02
N LEU A 311 6.21 5.24 1.18
CA LEU A 311 5.67 5.66 2.46
C LEU A 311 5.73 7.18 2.63
N THR A 312 6.91 7.77 2.40
CA THR A 312 7.11 9.22 2.49
C THR A 312 6.25 9.95 1.47
N ALA A 313 6.21 9.49 0.22
CA ALA A 313 5.42 10.11 -0.83
C ALA A 313 3.93 10.10 -0.50
N TYR A 314 3.42 8.97 0.01
CA TYR A 314 2.03 8.88 0.46
C TYR A 314 1.75 9.77 1.67
N THR A 315 2.60 9.75 2.69
CA THR A 315 2.41 10.61 3.88
C THR A 315 2.46 12.09 3.51
N LEU A 316 3.51 12.53 2.81
CA LEU A 316 3.67 13.92 2.39
C LEU A 316 2.51 14.35 1.48
N GLY A 317 2.15 13.51 0.51
CA GLY A 317 1.06 13.76 -0.41
C GLY A 317 -0.33 13.78 0.23
N ASN A 318 -0.52 13.24 1.43
CA ASN A 318 -1.79 13.38 2.14
C ASN A 318 -1.74 14.48 3.19
N VAL A 319 -0.57 14.76 3.77
CA VAL A 319 -0.38 15.91 4.67
C VAL A 319 -0.57 17.23 3.92
N VAL A 320 0.10 17.41 2.78
CA VAL A 320 -0.03 18.64 1.98
C VAL A 320 -1.47 18.81 1.49
N LEU A 321 -2.12 17.72 1.06
CA LEU A 321 -3.50 17.77 0.61
C LEU A 321 -4.45 18.17 1.76
N ASN A 322 -4.32 17.56 2.94
CA ASN A 322 -5.13 17.93 4.11
C ASN A 322 -4.90 19.37 4.59
N LEU A 323 -3.73 19.95 4.36
CA LEU A 323 -3.44 21.36 4.68
C LEU A 323 -3.88 22.32 3.57
N THR A 324 -4.33 21.80 2.42
CA THR A 324 -4.78 22.63 1.31
C THR A 324 -6.16 23.21 1.64
N PRO A 325 -6.36 24.53 1.53
CA PRO A 325 -7.65 25.14 1.84
C PRO A 325 -8.79 24.64 0.94
N ALA A 326 -9.97 24.45 1.54
CA ALA A 326 -11.17 23.92 0.87
C ALA A 326 -11.75 24.80 -0.26
N PHE A 327 -11.24 26.01 -0.50
CA PHE A 327 -11.72 26.89 -1.58
C PHE A 327 -11.10 26.58 -2.95
N VAL A 328 -10.12 25.68 -3.03
CA VAL A 328 -9.50 25.26 -4.29
C VAL A 328 -10.33 24.13 -4.91
N VAL A 329 -11.48 24.45 -5.51
CA VAL A 329 -12.35 23.47 -6.18
C VAL A 329 -12.38 23.75 -7.68
N GLY A 330 -12.27 22.71 -8.50
CA GLY A 330 -12.44 22.86 -9.95
C GLY A 330 -13.89 23.17 -10.29
N THR A 331 -14.14 24.15 -11.16
CA THR A 331 -15.51 24.44 -11.65
C THR A 331 -15.91 23.54 -12.82
N THR A 332 -14.93 22.89 -13.45
CA THR A 332 -15.11 21.93 -14.55
C THR A 332 -14.24 20.70 -14.32
N ALA A 333 -14.63 19.57 -14.90
CA ALA A 333 -13.85 18.33 -14.81
C ALA A 333 -12.39 18.51 -15.30
N ALA A 334 -12.19 19.23 -16.41
CA ALA A 334 -10.87 19.51 -16.96
C ALA A 334 -10.01 20.34 -15.96
N MET A 335 -10.61 21.34 -15.32
CA MET A 335 -9.93 22.15 -14.31
C MET A 335 -9.57 21.28 -13.09
N ALA A 336 -10.48 20.48 -12.55
CA ALA A 336 -10.21 19.63 -11.40
C ALA A 336 -9.12 18.58 -11.68
N ILE A 337 -9.12 17.98 -12.89
CA ILE A 337 -8.05 17.09 -13.34
C ILE A 337 -6.72 17.87 -13.44
N GLY A 338 -6.74 19.07 -14.03
CA GLY A 338 -5.57 19.93 -14.16
C GLY A 338 -4.93 20.28 -12.81
N ILE A 339 -5.75 20.69 -11.83
CA ILE A 339 -5.29 20.97 -10.46
C ILE A 339 -4.75 19.69 -9.81
N SER A 340 -5.41 18.55 -9.97
CA SER A 340 -4.95 17.26 -9.43
C SER A 340 -3.60 16.83 -10.01
N ILE A 341 -3.37 17.04 -11.31
CA ILE A 341 -2.07 16.79 -11.95
C ILE A 341 -1.03 17.80 -11.47
N GLY A 342 -1.37 19.08 -11.39
CA GLY A 342 -0.48 20.12 -10.85
C GLY A 342 -0.03 19.80 -9.42
N TYR A 343 -0.96 19.34 -8.58
CA TYR A 343 -0.67 18.87 -7.22
C TYR A 343 0.35 17.72 -7.21
N LEU A 344 0.18 16.72 -8.08
CA LEU A 344 1.12 15.61 -8.19
C LEU A 344 2.51 16.05 -8.65
N LEU A 345 2.60 17.03 -9.55
CA LEU A 345 3.88 17.60 -9.99
C LEU A 345 4.58 18.35 -8.86
N ILE A 346 3.84 19.16 -8.07
CA ILE A 346 4.39 19.83 -6.88
C ILE A 346 4.90 18.79 -5.89
N LEU A 347 4.10 17.75 -5.61
CA LEU A 347 4.50 16.67 -4.71
C LEU A 347 5.76 15.96 -5.21
N LEU A 348 5.87 15.71 -6.52
CA LEU A 348 7.05 15.10 -7.12
C LEU A 348 8.30 15.97 -6.91
N VAL A 349 8.19 17.29 -7.10
CA VAL A 349 9.28 18.24 -6.85
C VAL A 349 9.67 18.25 -5.37
N LEU A 350 8.70 18.30 -4.45
CA LEU A 350 8.95 18.25 -3.01
C LEU A 350 9.63 16.94 -2.60
N LEU A 351 9.17 15.81 -3.14
CA LEU A 351 9.75 14.50 -2.88
C LEU A 351 11.20 14.42 -3.39
N HIS A 352 11.47 14.96 -4.58
CA HIS A 352 12.80 15.04 -5.16
C HIS A 352 13.74 15.91 -4.32
N ALA A 353 13.27 17.09 -3.91
CA ALA A 353 14.03 17.98 -3.02
C ALA A 353 14.31 17.33 -1.66
N TYR A 354 13.33 16.62 -1.09
CA TYR A 354 13.50 15.87 0.15
C TYR A 354 14.54 14.75 0.03
N ASN A 355 14.47 13.94 -1.03
CA ASN A 355 15.37 12.83 -1.26
C ASN A 355 16.81 13.32 -1.51
N THR A 356 17.00 14.33 -2.35
CA THR A 356 18.31 14.92 -2.64
C THR A 356 18.91 15.63 -1.42
N GLY A 357 18.10 16.34 -0.64
CA GLY A 357 18.53 16.94 0.63
C GLY A 357 19.01 15.89 1.64
N LEU A 358 18.27 14.80 1.80
CA LEU A 358 18.67 13.67 2.65
C LEU A 358 19.99 13.04 2.22
N GLU A 359 20.22 12.89 0.92
CA GLU A 359 21.49 12.33 0.41
C GLU A 359 22.69 13.24 0.71
N ARG A 360 22.49 14.56 0.78
CA ARG A 360 23.55 15.50 1.22
C ARG A 360 23.85 15.42 2.71
N VAL A 361 22.84 15.16 3.55
CA VAL A 361 23.00 15.10 5.02
C VAL A 361 23.53 13.74 5.50
N LYS A 362 23.20 12.64 4.81
CA LYS A 362 23.61 11.27 5.20
C LYS A 362 25.12 11.12 5.48
N PRO A 363 26.05 11.60 4.61
CA PRO A 363 27.48 11.51 4.86
C PRO A 363 27.91 12.28 6.10
N GLN A 364 27.32 13.48 6.32
CA GLN A 364 27.62 14.31 7.48
C GLN A 364 27.17 13.64 8.78
N PHE A 365 25.97 13.06 8.79
CA PHE A 365 25.45 12.33 9.93
C PHE A 365 26.25 11.04 10.20
N HIS A 366 26.64 10.32 9.16
CA HIS A 366 27.51 9.14 9.30
C HIS A 366 28.87 9.50 9.90
N ASN A 367 29.49 10.57 9.42
CA ASN A 367 30.76 11.08 9.96
C ASN A 367 30.62 11.56 11.42
N TYR A 368 29.50 12.22 11.76
CA TYR A 368 29.20 12.59 13.15
C TYR A 368 29.05 11.36 14.04
N MET A 369 28.33 10.34 13.59
CA MET A 369 28.11 9.10 14.33
C MET A 369 29.40 8.30 14.51
N LEU A 370 30.27 8.23 13.49
CA LEU A 370 31.59 7.61 13.61
C LEU A 370 32.47 8.33 14.64
N LYS A 371 32.47 9.68 14.63
CA LYS A 371 33.15 10.46 15.66
C LYS A 371 32.56 10.22 17.05
N PHE A 372 31.24 10.05 17.15
CA PHE A 372 30.54 9.79 18.42
C PHE A 372 30.76 8.36 18.97
N THR A 373 30.97 7.37 18.10
CA THR A 373 31.29 5.99 18.51
C THR A 373 32.77 5.76 18.77
N GLN A 374 33.65 6.59 18.20
CA GLN A 374 35.09 6.62 18.46
C GLN A 374 35.47 7.50 19.66
N ALA A 375 34.52 8.20 20.29
CA ALA A 375 34.76 8.95 21.51
C ALA A 375 35.23 8.02 22.65
N PRO A 376 36.27 8.39 23.41
CA PRO A 376 36.89 7.54 24.43
C PRO A 376 35.85 7.02 25.45
N ARG A 377 35.99 5.73 25.81
CA ARG A 377 35.03 4.93 26.60
C ARG A 377 35.00 5.26 28.09
N ASP A 378 35.48 6.44 28.48
CA ASP A 378 35.77 6.72 29.88
C ASP A 378 34.50 7.04 30.70
N HIS A 379 33.35 7.16 30.02
CA HIS A 379 32.04 7.33 30.66
C HIS A 379 30.97 6.38 30.10
N PRO A 380 30.15 5.73 30.96
CA PRO A 380 29.06 4.89 30.52
C PRO A 380 28.03 5.73 29.74
N PRO A 381 27.58 5.29 28.55
CA PRO A 381 26.68 6.08 27.73
C PRO A 381 25.33 6.26 28.43
N SER A 382 24.88 7.52 28.49
CA SER A 382 23.59 7.91 29.06
C SER A 382 22.44 7.18 28.36
N THR A 383 21.32 7.02 29.07
CA THR A 383 20.11 6.32 28.59
C THR A 383 19.60 6.87 27.25
N ALA A 384 19.72 8.19 27.04
CA ALA A 384 19.37 8.85 25.77
C ALA A 384 20.24 8.35 24.59
N VAL A 385 21.53 8.13 24.79
CA VAL A 385 22.44 7.61 23.76
C VAL A 385 22.10 6.16 23.40
N ARG A 386 21.63 5.36 24.37
CA ARG A 386 21.18 3.99 24.11
C ARG A 386 19.88 3.96 23.32
N VAL A 387 18.93 4.84 23.65
CA VAL A 387 17.66 4.97 22.92
C VAL A 387 17.89 5.44 21.49
N VAL A 388 18.76 6.44 21.28
CA VAL A 388 19.11 6.93 19.94
C VAL A 388 19.84 5.85 19.13
N ARG A 389 20.78 5.10 19.73
CA ARG A 389 21.41 3.95 19.04
C ARG A 389 20.39 2.88 18.66
N TYR A 390 19.43 2.58 19.54
CA TYR A 390 18.39 1.58 19.30
C TYR A 390 17.39 2.00 18.20
N LEU A 391 17.01 3.28 18.16
CA LEU A 391 16.12 3.82 17.12
C LEU A 391 16.78 3.93 15.74
N LEU A 392 18.12 4.04 15.70
CA LEU A 392 18.89 4.25 14.48
C LEU A 392 19.46 2.96 13.87
N SER A 393 19.73 1.92 14.67
CA SER A 393 19.85 0.54 14.15
C SER A 393 18.56 0.06 13.51
#